data_AF-A0A6B3HRK7-F1
#
_entry.id   AF-A0A6B3HRK7-F1
#
_cell.length_a   1.000
_cell.length_b   1.000
_cell.length_c   1.000
_cell.angle_alpha   90.00
_cell.angle_beta   90.00
_cell.angle_gamma   90.00
#
_symmetry.space_group_name_H-M   'P 1'
#
loop_
_entity.id
_entity.type
_entity.pdbx_description
1 polymer ?
#
loop_
_entity_poly.entity_id
_entity_poly.type
_entity_poly.pdbx_seq_one_letter_code
_entity_poly.pdbx_strand_id
1 'polypeptide(L)' 'MAKDTPPRWDRRMQQRLARGEAAALGELYDRFASLVHSQAHRMLDDEDAADLVTREVFAQVWEDPEAY' A
#
# COMPACT_ATOMS: atom_id res chain seq x y z
N MET A 1 13.19 -20.01 18.49
CA MET A 1 12.67 -18.64 18.63
C MET A 1 13.11 -17.87 17.38
N ALA A 2 12.52 -18.18 16.23
CA ALA A 2 12.68 -17.34 15.05
C ALA A 2 11.79 -16.12 15.28
N LYS A 3 12.38 -14.92 15.25
CA LYS A 3 11.59 -13.71 15.12
C LYS A 3 11.13 -13.69 13.66
N ASP A 4 10.00 -14.35 13.38
CA ASP A 4 9.27 -14.18 12.12
C ASP A 4 8.88 -12.71 12.06
N THR A 5 9.73 -11.90 11.43
CA THR A 5 9.41 -10.55 11.02
C THR A 5 8.06 -10.61 10.30
N PRO A 6 7.10 -9.72 10.61
CA PRO A 6 5.78 -9.80 9.99
C PRO A 6 5.95 -9.80 8.46
N PRO A 7 5.07 -10.44 7.67
CA PRO A 7 5.13 -10.46 6.21
C PRO A 7 4.72 -9.08 5.66
N ARG A 8 5.47 -8.07 6.07
CA ARG A 8 5.33 -6.66 5.76
C ARG A 8 6.24 -6.44 4.57
N TRP A 9 5.65 -6.32 3.38
CA TRP A 9 6.36 -5.81 2.21
C TRP A 9 7.65 -6.60 1.92
N ASP A 10 7.51 -7.86 1.53
CA ASP A 10 8.67 -8.69 1.24
C ASP A 10 9.36 -8.24 -0.05
N ARG A 11 10.66 -8.48 -0.16
CA ARG A 11 11.46 -8.21 -1.37
C ARG A 11 10.86 -8.81 -2.65
N ARG A 12 10.12 -9.91 -2.53
CA ARG A 12 9.37 -10.50 -3.65
C ARG A 12 8.23 -9.60 -4.12
N MET A 13 7.50 -8.96 -3.21
CA MET A 13 6.42 -8.03 -3.56
C MET A 13 6.99 -6.78 -4.25
N GLN A 14 8.06 -6.20 -3.71
CA GLN A 14 8.79 -5.09 -4.36
C GLN A 14 9.21 -5.45 -5.79
N GLN A 15 9.81 -6.62 -6.00
CA GLN A 15 10.23 -7.06 -7.34
C GLN A 15 9.06 -7.25 -8.30
N ARG A 16 7.91 -7.74 -7.82
CA ARG A 16 6.71 -7.89 -8.66
C ARG A 16 6.16 -6.53 -9.08
N LEU A 17 6.10 -5.57 -8.16
CA LEU A 17 5.70 -4.19 -8.45
C LEU A 17 6.66 -3.50 -9.43
N ALA A 18 7.97 -3.61 -9.20
CA ALA A 18 8.99 -3.06 -10.10
C ALA A 18 8.95 -3.67 -11.52
N ARG A 19 8.41 -4.88 -11.67
CA ARG A 19 8.17 -5.52 -12.98
C ARG A 19 6.84 -5.14 -13.61
N GLY A 20 6.04 -4.30 -12.97
CA GLY A 20 4.72 -3.91 -13.44
C GLY A 20 3.65 -5.00 -13.28
N GLU A 21 3.80 -5.92 -12.31
CA GLU A 21 2.76 -6.91 -12.04
C GLU A 21 1.57 -6.25 -11.31
N ALA A 22 0.52 -5.90 -12.06
CA ALA A 22 -0.68 -5.27 -11.49
C ALA A 22 -1.35 -6.10 -10.36
N ALA A 23 -1.24 -7.43 -10.42
CA ALA A 23 -1.73 -8.31 -9.35
C ALA A 23 -1.03 -8.06 -8.00
N ALA A 24 0.25 -7.68 -8.01
CA ALA A 24 0.97 -7.34 -6.79
C ALA A 24 0.43 -6.05 -6.15
N LEU A 25 0.08 -5.06 -6.97
CA LEU A 25 -0.57 -3.84 -6.50
C LEU A 25 -1.97 -4.13 -5.94
N GLY A 26 -2.74 -4.99 -6.62
CA GLY A 26 -4.05 -5.44 -6.13
C GLY A 26 -3.97 -6.14 -4.78
N GLU A 27 -3.05 -7.10 -4.61
CA GLU A 27 -2.80 -7.78 -3.33
C GLU A 27 -2.41 -6.80 -2.21
N LEU A 28 -1.66 -5.74 -2.56
CA LEU A 28 -1.28 -4.69 -1.61
C LEU A 28 -2.47 -3.83 -1.23
N TYR A 29 -3.28 -3.42 -2.21
CA TYR A 29 -4.48 -2.61 -2.03
C TYR A 29 -5.49 -3.35 -1.14
N ASP A 30 -5.82 -4.60 -1.46
CA ASP A 30 -6.77 -5.42 -0.70
C ASP A 30 -6.39 -5.55 0.78
N ARG A 31 -5.09 -5.58 1.07
CA ARG A 31 -4.58 -5.76 2.43
C ARG A 31 -4.50 -4.47 3.23
N PHE A 32 -4.14 -3.35 2.61
CA PHE A 32 -3.77 -2.12 3.31
C PHE A 32 -4.75 -0.96 3.10
N ALA A 33 -5.62 -1.01 2.09
CA ALA A 33 -6.53 0.10 1.76
C ALA A 33 -7.40 0.49 2.96
N SER A 34 -8.01 -0.47 3.67
CA SER A 34 -8.83 -0.15 4.85
C SER A 34 -8.05 0.54 5.97
N LEU A 35 -6.79 0.15 6.18
CA LEU A 35 -5.94 0.78 7.20
C LEU A 35 -5.53 2.20 6.79
N VAL A 36 -5.09 2.38 5.55
CA VAL A 36 -4.72 3.71 5.03
C VAL A 36 -5.93 4.63 5.03
N HIS A 37 -7.06 4.17 4.53
CA HIS A 37 -8.31 4.94 4.48
C HIS A 37 -8.79 5.33 5.88
N SER A 38 -8.87 4.39 6.83
CA SER A 38 -9.29 4.71 8.21
C SER A 38 -8.35 5.71 8.89
N GLN A 39 -7.05 5.64 8.62
CA GLN A 39 -6.08 6.59 9.16
C GLN A 39 -6.22 7.97 8.52
N ALA A 40 -6.39 8.04 7.20
CA ALA A 40 -6.60 9.29 6.47
C ALA A 40 -7.91 9.95 6.89
N HIS A 41 -9.00 9.19 6.97
CA HIS A 41 -10.29 9.67 7.45
C HIS A 41 -10.20 10.21 8.88
N ARG A 42 -9.46 9.56 9.77
CA ARG A 42 -9.27 10.06 11.14
C ARG A 42 -8.51 11.39 11.19
N MET A 43 -7.64 11.66 10.22
CA MET A 43 -6.85 12.88 10.16
C MET A 43 -7.59 14.03 9.47
N LEU A 44 -8.38 13.71 8.44
CA LEU A 44 -9.02 14.69 7.56
C LEU A 44 -10.49 14.95 7.94
N ASP A 45 -11.14 14.00 8.62
CA ASP A 45 -12.59 13.99 8.93
C ASP A 45 -13.47 14.23 7.69
N ASP A 46 -12.99 13.76 6.54
CA ASP A 46 -13.58 13.91 5.21
C ASP A 46 -13.38 12.61 4.44
N GLU A 47 -14.49 12.02 3.99
CA GLU A 47 -14.51 10.73 3.28
C GLU A 47 -13.90 10.82 1.89
N ASP A 48 -14.25 11.85 1.11
CA ASP A 48 -13.73 12.04 -0.25
C ASP A 48 -12.22 12.32 -0.23
N ALA A 49 -11.76 13.11 0.75
CA ALA A 49 -10.35 13.39 0.94
C ALA A 49 -9.57 12.15 1.39
N ALA A 50 -10.14 11.31 2.27
CA ALA A 50 -9.54 10.04 2.68
C ALA A 50 -9.42 9.04 1.52
N ASP A 51 -10.44 8.99 0.67
CA ASP A 51 -10.46 8.19 -0.55
C ASP A 51 -9.38 8.62 -1.53
N LEU A 52 -9.25 9.92 -1.76
CA LEU A 52 -8.21 10.48 -2.61
C LEU A 52 -6.81 10.13 -2.08
N VAL A 53 -6.55 10.39 -0.79
CA VAL A 53 -5.25 10.08 -0.18
C VAL A 53 -4.93 8.59 -0.28
N THR A 54 -5.92 7.72 -0.06
CA THR A 54 -5.73 6.27 -0.18
C THR A 54 -5.26 5.92 -1.59
N ARG A 55 -5.96 6.41 -2.62
CA ARG A 55 -5.60 6.15 -4.03
C ARG A 55 -4.20 6.69 -4.36
N GLU A 56 -3.89 7.91 -3.96
CA GLU A 56 -2.59 8.55 -4.21
C GLU A 56 -1.43 7.79 -3.56
N VAL A 57 -1.62 7.27 -2.34
CA VAL A 57 -0.58 6.46 -1.67
C VAL A 57 -0.24 5.22 -2.50
N PHE A 58 -1.24 4.49 -2.99
CA PHE A 58 -0.99 3.31 -3.82
C PHE A 58 -0.49 3.66 -5.22
N ALA A 59 -0.90 4.80 -5.78
CA ALA A 59 -0.33 5.32 -7.03
C ALA A 59 1.16 5.64 -6.88
N GLN A 60 1.56 6.31 -5.80
CA GLN A 60 2.96 6.60 -5.52
C GLN A 60 3.80 5.33 -5.37
N VAL A 61 3.25 4.31 -4.70
CA VAL A 61 3.90 3.00 -4.56
C VAL A 61 4.05 2.28 -5.90
N TRP A 62 3.11 2.48 -6.82
CA TRP A 62 3.18 1.92 -8.16
C TRP A 62 4.21 2.63 -9.05
N GLU A 63 4.25 3.97 -9.00
CA GLU A 63 5.18 4.78 -9.79
C GLU A 63 6.63 4.63 -9.31
N ASP A 64 6.85 4.46 -8.02
CA ASP A 64 8.19 4.24 -7.45
C ASP A 64 8.20 3.12 -6.37
N PRO A 65 8.21 1.85 -6.80
CA PRO A 65 8.23 0.71 -5.88
C PRO A 65 9.56 0.52 -5.13
N GLU A 66 10.64 1.18 -5.58
CA GLU A 66 11.98 1.03 -4.99
C GLU A 66 12.28 2.08 -3.93
N ALA A 67 11.52 3.18 -3.87
CA ALA A 67 11.65 4.21 -2.84
C ALA A 67 11.27 3.76 -1.42
N TYR A 68 10.61 2.61 -1.25
CA TYR A 68 10.04 2.12 0.03
C TYR A 68 10.35 0.64 0.29
#